data_AF-V4HIB9-F1
#
_entry.id   AF-V4HIB9-F1
#
_cell.length_a   1.000
_cell.length_b   1.000
_cell.length_c   1.000
_cell.angle_alpha   90.00
_cell.angle_beta   90.00
_cell.angle_gamma   90.00
#
_symmetry.space_group_name_H-M   'P 1'
#
loop_
_entity.id
_entity.type
_entity.pdbx_description
1 polymer ?
#
loop_
_entity_poly.entity_id
_entity_poly.type
_entity_poly.pdbx_seq_one_letter_code
_entity_poly.pdbx_strand_id
1 'polypeptide(L)'
;MEFEDEFNVEEEPQKLVETAKAEEPNPQPRDLESLPEEVQAATLARLKYIKWLKQRLIGGWTQKNLTPLLDEMPEFQGQEKPKWRTVAGWHADYIKAEEDIHALIPKHHRKGNRQARTETDKLFELALMRYLIREIPSVASAYSELFNSSFRKLSICIIYLYE
;
A
#
# COMPACT_ATOMS: atom_id res chain seq x y z
N MET A 1 45.99 -26.43 -38.67
CA MET A 1 45.14 -26.05 -37.52
C MET A 1 44.07 -25.15 -38.08
N GLU A 2 42.91 -25.75 -38.39
CA GLU A 2 41.68 -25.04 -38.73
C GLU A 2 40.93 -24.78 -37.43
N PHE A 3 40.49 -23.54 -37.25
CA PHE A 3 39.64 -23.12 -36.13
C PHE A 3 38.20 -23.44 -36.55
N GLU A 4 37.54 -24.38 -35.87
CA GLU A 4 36.12 -24.66 -36.09
C GLU A 4 35.27 -23.59 -35.37
N ASP A 5 34.33 -23.00 -36.11
CA ASP A 5 33.50 -21.88 -35.70
C ASP A 5 32.31 -22.40 -34.86
N GLU A 6 32.42 -22.30 -33.52
CA GLU A 6 31.41 -22.76 -32.55
C GLU A 6 30.08 -21.98 -32.55
N PHE A 7 29.87 -21.06 -33.50
CA PHE A 7 28.71 -20.15 -33.52
C PHE A 7 27.56 -20.57 -34.45
N ASN A 8 27.55 -21.80 -34.96
CA ASN A 8 26.39 -22.31 -35.69
C ASN A 8 25.55 -23.24 -34.79
N VAL A 9 24.87 -22.64 -33.82
CA VAL A 9 23.72 -23.29 -33.15
C VAL A 9 22.51 -22.97 -34.03
N GLU A 10 22.00 -23.99 -34.71
CA GLU A 10 20.69 -23.93 -35.35
C GLU A 10 19.64 -23.76 -34.24
N GLU A 11 19.28 -22.52 -33.94
CA GLU A 11 18.19 -22.20 -33.03
C GLU A 11 16.86 -22.58 -33.71
N GLU A 12 16.33 -23.76 -33.39
CA GLU A 12 14.93 -24.04 -33.63
C GLU A 12 14.08 -22.95 -32.94
N PRO A 13 13.02 -22.44 -33.61
CA PRO A 13 12.25 -21.33 -33.08
C PRO A 13 11.57 -21.74 -31.77
N GLN A 14 12.16 -21.28 -30.65
CA GLN A 14 11.57 -21.45 -29.33
C GLN A 14 10.23 -20.72 -29.32
N LYS A 15 9.16 -21.52 -29.31
CA LYS A 15 7.78 -21.10 -29.17
C LYS A 15 7.67 -20.14 -27.99
N LEU A 16 7.47 -18.85 -28.30
CA LEU A 16 7.15 -17.80 -27.33
C LEU A 16 6.00 -18.30 -26.44
N VAL A 17 6.32 -18.57 -25.18
CA VAL A 17 5.33 -18.90 -24.16
C VAL A 17 4.63 -17.59 -23.83
N GLU A 18 3.52 -17.35 -24.52
CA GLU A 18 2.58 -16.29 -24.19
C GLU A 18 1.96 -16.52 -22.80
N THR A 19 1.85 -15.42 -22.06
CA THR A 19 1.04 -15.21 -20.84
C THR A 19 1.57 -15.74 -19.49
N ALA A 20 2.74 -15.25 -19.07
CA ALA A 20 2.93 -15.01 -17.64
C ALA A 20 2.02 -13.84 -17.22
N LYS A 21 0.86 -14.16 -16.65
CA LYS A 21 0.02 -13.22 -15.90
C LYS A 21 0.93 -12.46 -14.93
N ALA A 22 1.03 -11.15 -15.09
CA ALA A 22 1.81 -10.31 -14.19
C ALA A 22 1.30 -10.53 -12.77
N GLU A 23 2.06 -11.27 -11.96
CA GLU A 23 1.84 -11.34 -10.53
C GLU A 23 2.01 -9.92 -10.01
N GLU A 24 0.94 -9.35 -9.45
CA GLU A 24 1.04 -8.05 -8.81
C GLU A 24 2.17 -8.11 -7.78
N PRO A 25 3.09 -7.13 -7.77
CA PRO A 25 4.22 -7.16 -6.86
C PRO A 25 3.66 -7.19 -5.45
N ASN A 26 3.76 -8.34 -4.77
CA ASN A 26 3.34 -8.47 -3.38
C ASN A 26 4.26 -7.54 -2.58
N PRO A 27 3.77 -6.37 -2.13
CA PRO A 27 4.65 -5.38 -1.53
C PRO A 27 5.12 -5.95 -0.21
N GLN A 28 6.41 -6.29 -0.14
CA GLN A 28 7.00 -6.73 1.11
C GLN A 28 6.74 -5.67 2.18
N PRO A 29 6.39 -6.07 3.41
CA PRO A 29 6.16 -5.13 4.49
C PRO A 29 7.42 -4.29 4.68
N ARG A 30 7.24 -2.97 4.80
CA ARG A 30 8.37 -2.06 5.05
C ARG A 30 9.03 -2.42 6.38
N ASP A 31 10.36 -2.40 6.40
CA ASP A 31 11.15 -2.58 7.62
C ASP A 31 10.70 -1.57 8.68
N LEU A 32 10.61 -2.03 9.94
CA LEU A 32 10.19 -1.18 11.06
C LEU A 32 11.13 0.02 11.25
N GLU A 33 12.42 -0.17 11.00
CA GLU A 33 13.46 0.86 11.14
C GLU A 33 13.32 1.99 10.12
N SER A 34 12.63 1.74 9.00
CA SER A 34 12.37 2.77 7.98
C SER A 34 11.26 3.74 8.40
N LEU A 35 10.51 3.44 9.46
CA LEU A 35 9.38 4.25 9.90
C LEU A 35 9.84 5.43 10.78
N PRO A 36 9.02 6.49 10.92
CA PRO A 36 9.32 7.57 11.85
C PRO A 36 9.48 7.06 13.28
N GLU A 37 10.40 7.64 14.05
CA GLU A 37 10.74 7.20 15.41
C GLU A 37 9.52 7.18 16.35
N GLU A 38 8.61 8.14 16.21
CA GLU A 38 7.32 8.17 16.94
C GLU A 38 6.48 6.91 16.69
N VAL A 39 6.43 6.46 15.43
CA VAL A 39 5.67 5.27 15.02
C VAL A 39 6.36 4.00 15.52
N GLN A 40 7.69 3.96 15.49
CA GLN A 40 8.46 2.85 16.05
C GLN A 40 8.23 2.73 17.56
N ALA A 41 8.37 3.83 18.30
CA ALA A 41 8.16 3.88 19.74
C ALA A 41 6.74 3.44 20.12
N ALA A 42 5.71 3.92 19.42
CA ALA A 42 4.32 3.51 19.64
C ALA A 42 4.10 2.01 19.35
N THR A 43 4.74 1.46 18.32
CA THR A 43 4.62 0.04 17.95
C THR A 43 5.27 -0.84 19.02
N LEU A 44 6.46 -0.48 19.49
CA LEU A 44 7.14 -1.17 20.58
C LEU A 44 6.35 -1.08 21.90
N ALA A 45 5.70 0.06 22.16
CA ALA A 45 4.87 0.24 23.36
C ALA A 45 3.69 -0.73 23.33
N ARG A 46 2.98 -0.80 22.20
CA ARG A 46 1.85 -1.74 21.98
C ARG A 46 2.26 -3.19 22.19
N LEU A 47 3.42 -3.57 21.67
CA LEU A 47 3.96 -4.92 21.84
C LEU A 47 4.26 -5.23 23.32
N LYS A 48 4.86 -4.28 24.05
CA LYS A 48 5.10 -4.42 25.50
C LYS A 48 3.79 -4.56 26.28
N TYR A 49 2.78 -3.74 25.96
CA TYR A 49 1.46 -3.83 26.58
C TYR A 49 0.82 -5.21 26.38
N ILE A 50 0.83 -5.73 25.14
CA ILE A 50 0.25 -7.04 24.85
C ILE A 50 1.00 -8.16 25.58
N LYS A 51 2.34 -8.14 25.58
CA LYS A 51 3.15 -9.14 26.29
C LYS A 51 2.89 -9.10 27.80
N TRP A 52 2.83 -7.91 28.40
CA TRP A 52 2.56 -7.71 29.82
C TRP A 52 1.19 -8.25 30.22
N LEU A 53 0.18 -8.02 29.38
CA LEU A 53 -1.18 -8.51 29.61
C LEU A 53 -1.27 -10.02 29.41
N LYS A 54 -0.69 -10.58 28.33
CA LYS A 54 -0.69 -12.03 28.08
C LYS A 54 -0.13 -12.83 29.26
N GLN A 55 0.85 -12.29 29.98
CA GLN A 55 1.46 -12.95 31.14
C GLN A 55 0.56 -12.97 32.39
N ARG A 56 -0.32 -11.97 32.56
CA ARG A 56 -1.16 -11.81 33.76
C ARG A 56 -2.62 -12.20 33.53
N LEU A 57 -3.04 -12.30 32.27
CA LEU A 57 -4.43 -12.55 31.91
C LEU A 57 -4.76 -14.03 32.14
N ILE A 58 -5.73 -14.29 33.02
CA ILE A 58 -6.33 -15.61 33.20
C ILE A 58 -7.75 -15.55 32.60
N GLY A 59 -7.90 -16.10 31.39
CA GLY A 59 -9.17 -16.13 30.65
C GLY A 59 -9.15 -15.30 29.36
N GLY A 60 -10.31 -14.76 28.99
CA GLY A 60 -10.49 -14.03 27.72
C GLY A 60 -10.21 -12.52 27.79
N TRP A 61 -10.03 -11.91 26.61
CA TRP A 61 -9.82 -10.47 26.40
C TRP A 61 -11.12 -9.66 26.56
N THR A 62 -11.75 -9.78 27.73
CA THR A 62 -13.01 -9.10 28.06
C THR A 62 -12.76 -7.88 28.94
N GLN A 63 -13.69 -6.93 28.94
CA GLN A 63 -13.61 -5.72 29.76
C GLN A 63 -13.34 -6.05 31.24
N LYS A 64 -14.09 -6.98 31.83
CA LYS A 64 -14.00 -7.30 33.26
C LYS A 64 -12.59 -7.76 33.67
N ASN A 65 -11.90 -8.47 32.79
CA ASN A 65 -10.56 -8.99 33.06
C ASN A 65 -9.47 -7.95 32.76
N LEU A 66 -9.65 -7.14 31.71
CA LEU A 66 -8.66 -6.16 31.29
C LEU A 66 -8.66 -4.88 32.14
N THR A 67 -9.83 -4.42 32.58
CA THR A 67 -9.94 -3.16 33.34
C THR A 67 -9.04 -3.13 34.58
N PRO A 68 -9.08 -4.11 35.51
CA PRO A 68 -8.23 -4.09 36.70
C PRO A 68 -6.73 -4.15 36.35
N LEU A 69 -6.37 -4.91 35.31
CA LEU A 69 -4.98 -5.03 34.85
C LEU A 69 -4.46 -3.74 34.22
N LEU A 70 -5.32 -2.96 33.56
CA LEU A 70 -4.93 -1.67 32.94
C LEU A 70 -4.70 -0.58 34.00
N ASP A 71 -5.42 -0.63 35.12
CA ASP A 71 -5.25 0.32 36.21
C ASP A 71 -3.87 0.13 36.88
N GLU A 72 -3.45 -1.12 37.10
CA GLU A 72 -2.15 -1.50 37.67
C GLU A 72 -0.98 -1.32 36.70
N MET A 73 -1.26 -1.19 35.40
CA MET A 73 -0.23 -1.17 34.37
C MET A 73 0.59 0.13 34.41
N PRO A 74 1.93 0.06 34.34
CA PRO A 74 2.78 1.24 34.18
C PRO A 74 2.67 1.80 32.75
N GLU A 75 2.94 3.08 32.59
CA GLU A 75 3.07 3.70 31.26
C GLU A 75 4.38 3.26 30.60
N PHE A 76 4.29 2.73 29.39
CA PHE A 76 5.46 2.38 28.59
C PHE A 76 5.76 3.49 27.58
N GLN A 77 7.03 3.91 27.52
CA GLN A 77 7.57 4.83 26.50
C GLN A 77 6.83 6.18 26.44
N GLY A 78 6.33 6.68 27.56
CA GLY A 78 5.63 7.98 27.65
C GLY A 78 4.29 8.03 26.89
N GLN A 79 3.75 6.88 26.51
CA GLN A 79 2.42 6.78 25.89
C GLN A 79 1.33 6.68 26.96
N GLU A 80 0.24 7.41 26.75
CA GLU A 80 -0.95 7.33 27.61
C GLU A 80 -1.47 5.89 27.72
N LYS A 81 -2.05 5.57 28.89
CA LYS A 81 -2.65 4.26 29.13
C LYS A 81 -3.79 3.99 28.13
N PRO A 82 -3.73 2.89 27.36
CA PRO A 82 -4.78 2.57 26.40
C PRO A 82 -6.06 2.08 27.08
N LYS A 83 -7.21 2.35 26.45
CA LYS A 83 -8.50 1.82 26.88
C LYS A 83 -8.61 0.33 26.56
N TRP A 84 -9.39 -0.43 27.33
CA TRP A 84 -9.56 -1.89 27.15
C TRP A 84 -9.94 -2.29 25.72
N ARG A 85 -10.83 -1.53 25.06
CA ARG A 85 -11.24 -1.79 23.67
C ARG A 85 -10.07 -1.67 22.70
N THR A 86 -9.23 -0.67 22.91
CA THR A 86 -8.06 -0.41 22.07
C THR A 86 -7.09 -1.58 22.14
N VAL A 87 -6.80 -2.05 23.36
CA VAL A 87 -5.90 -3.18 23.57
C VAL A 87 -6.48 -4.48 23.02
N ALA A 88 -7.77 -4.74 23.25
CA ALA A 88 -8.45 -5.90 22.68
C ALA A 88 -8.41 -5.89 21.14
N GLY A 89 -8.57 -4.72 20.53
CA GLY A 89 -8.43 -4.53 19.08
C GLY A 89 -7.00 -4.81 18.59
N TRP A 90 -5.98 -4.31 19.29
CA TRP A 90 -4.58 -4.62 18.96
C TRP A 90 -4.29 -6.12 19.06
N HIS A 91 -4.79 -6.78 20.09
CA HIS A 91 -4.64 -8.23 20.24
C HIS A 91 -5.33 -9.02 19.14
N ALA A 92 -6.54 -8.62 18.73
CA ALA A 92 -7.25 -9.23 17.61
C ALA A 92 -6.48 -9.07 16.29
N ASP A 93 -5.97 -7.87 16.01
CA ASP A 93 -5.11 -7.60 14.84
C ASP A 93 -3.82 -8.44 14.89
N TYR A 94 -3.23 -8.58 16.07
CA TYR A 94 -2.00 -9.35 16.30
C TYR A 94 -2.19 -10.85 16.06
N ILE A 95 -3.27 -11.44 16.59
CA ILE A 95 -3.59 -12.86 16.33
C ILE A 95 -3.90 -13.08 14.84
N LYS A 96 -4.64 -12.17 14.21
CA LYS A 96 -4.99 -12.27 12.80
C LYS A 96 -3.77 -12.28 11.88
N ALA A 97 -2.70 -11.61 12.30
CA ALA A 97 -1.44 -11.54 11.59
C ALA A 97 -0.40 -12.56 12.10
N GLU A 98 -0.83 -13.65 12.74
CA GLU A 98 0.06 -14.72 13.19
C GLU A 98 1.20 -14.23 14.10
N GLU A 99 0.88 -13.28 14.99
CA GLU A 99 1.82 -12.68 15.94
C GLU A 99 2.91 -11.77 15.33
N ASP A 100 2.66 -11.25 14.13
CA ASP A 100 3.52 -10.27 13.48
C ASP A 100 3.48 -8.87 14.14
N ILE A 101 4.66 -8.27 14.30
CA ILE A 101 4.86 -6.92 14.84
C ILE A 101 4.26 -5.87 13.91
N HIS A 102 4.27 -6.08 12.59
CA HIS A 102 3.73 -5.11 11.63
C HIS A 102 2.23 -4.86 11.82
N ALA A 103 1.49 -5.81 12.38
CA ALA A 103 0.07 -5.65 12.70
C ALA A 103 -0.20 -4.57 13.76
N LEU A 104 0.78 -4.32 14.65
CA LEU A 104 0.68 -3.36 15.73
C LEU A 104 1.02 -1.93 15.32
N ILE A 105 1.50 -1.73 14.09
CA ILE A 105 1.87 -0.40 13.58
C ILE A 105 0.62 0.50 13.54
N PRO A 106 0.70 1.74 14.07
CA PRO A 106 -0.34 2.75 13.89
C PRO A 106 -0.70 2.96 12.41
N LYS A 107 -1.95 2.62 12.06
CA LYS A 107 -2.50 2.74 10.70
C LYS A 107 -2.87 4.19 10.34
N HIS A 108 -2.08 5.19 10.74
CA HIS A 108 -2.35 6.61 10.47
C HIS A 108 -2.37 6.94 8.98
N HIS A 109 -1.53 6.27 8.18
CA HIS A 109 -1.56 6.33 6.72
C HIS A 109 -2.91 5.92 6.12
N ARG A 110 -3.79 5.26 6.91
CA ARG A 110 -5.11 4.83 6.47
C ARG A 110 -6.24 5.83 6.73
N LYS A 111 -5.95 6.95 7.39
CA LYS A 111 -6.93 7.99 7.69
C LYS A 111 -7.35 8.73 6.42
N GLY A 112 -8.63 9.04 6.30
CA GLY A 112 -9.19 9.86 5.21
C GLY A 112 -10.04 9.08 4.21
N ASN A 113 -10.68 9.80 3.28
CA ASN A 113 -11.40 9.19 2.17
C ASN A 113 -10.39 8.63 1.17
N ARG A 114 -10.48 7.33 0.90
CA ARG A 114 -9.61 6.60 -0.04
C ARG A 114 -10.24 6.41 -1.40
N GLN A 115 -11.49 6.82 -1.58
CA GLN A 115 -12.13 6.79 -2.89
C GLN A 115 -11.61 7.96 -3.73
N ALA A 116 -11.25 7.66 -4.98
CA ALA A 116 -10.85 8.66 -5.95
C ALA A 116 -12.00 9.65 -6.14
N ARG A 117 -11.71 10.94 -6.02
CA ARG A 117 -12.69 12.03 -6.22
C ARG A 117 -12.91 12.35 -7.70
N THR A 118 -11.98 11.96 -8.57
CA THR A 118 -11.95 12.35 -9.98
C THR A 118 -11.31 11.23 -10.79
N GLU A 119 -11.70 11.08 -12.06
CA GLU A 119 -11.13 10.12 -13.01
C GLU A 119 -9.76 10.56 -13.57
N THR A 120 -8.93 11.22 -12.75
CA THR A 120 -7.60 11.71 -13.14
C THR A 120 -6.68 10.59 -13.63
N ASP A 121 -6.87 9.37 -13.13
CA ASP A 121 -6.08 8.20 -13.52
C ASP A 121 -6.18 7.92 -15.04
N LYS A 122 -7.36 8.13 -15.64
CA LYS A 122 -7.57 8.01 -17.08
C LYS A 122 -6.73 9.03 -17.87
N LEU A 123 -6.55 10.24 -17.32
CA LEU A 123 -5.74 11.28 -17.96
C LEU A 123 -4.25 10.93 -17.90
N PHE A 124 -3.79 10.33 -16.80
CA PHE A 124 -2.42 9.84 -16.67
C PHE A 124 -2.11 8.71 -17.65
N GLU A 125 -3.03 7.74 -17.78
CA GLU A 125 -2.88 6.65 -18.76
C GLU A 125 -2.78 7.19 -20.20
N LEU A 126 -3.66 8.13 -20.57
CA LEU A 126 -3.61 8.77 -21.90
C LEU A 126 -2.32 9.54 -22.13
N ALA A 127 -1.81 10.25 -21.12
CA ALA A 127 -0.53 10.96 -21.21
C ALA A 127 0.65 9.99 -21.37
N LEU A 128 0.66 8.88 -20.62
CA LEU A 128 1.69 7.84 -20.73
C LEU A 128 1.69 7.17 -22.11
N MET A 129 0.51 6.80 -22.63
CA MET A 129 0.37 6.23 -23.97
C MET A 129 0.95 7.15 -25.04
N ARG A 130 0.78 8.46 -24.87
CA ARG A 130 1.30 9.45 -25.82
C ARG A 130 2.81 9.69 -25.67
N TYR A 131 3.34 9.61 -24.46
CA TYR A 131 4.78 9.77 -24.21
C TYR A 131 5.60 8.57 -24.69
N LEU A 132 5.01 7.36 -24.69
CA LEU A 132 5.64 6.13 -25.16
C LEU A 132 5.75 6.00 -26.69
N ILE A 133 5.52 7.07 -27.44
CA ILE A 133 5.67 7.12 -28.90
C ILE A 133 7.14 7.40 -29.25
N ARG A 134 7.60 6.92 -30.40
CA ARG A 134 8.99 7.09 -30.89
C ARG A 134 9.48 8.55 -30.91
N GLU A 135 8.56 9.48 -31.12
CA GLU A 135 8.81 10.90 -30.97
C GLU A 135 8.37 11.30 -29.56
N ILE A 136 9.29 11.83 -28.76
CA ILE A 136 9.00 12.32 -27.40
C ILE A 136 8.56 13.78 -27.55
N PRO A 137 7.24 14.10 -27.60
CA PRO A 137 6.81 15.49 -27.63
C PRO A 137 7.21 16.19 -26.33
N SER A 138 7.47 17.49 -26.41
CA SER A 138 7.67 18.31 -25.22
C SER A 138 6.47 18.20 -24.27
N VAL A 139 6.73 18.16 -22.96
CA VAL A 139 5.71 18.06 -21.89
C VAL A 139 4.60 19.10 -22.08
N ALA A 140 4.97 20.32 -22.46
CA ALA A 140 4.02 21.42 -22.71
C ALA A 140 3.09 21.14 -23.91
N SER A 141 3.63 20.54 -24.98
CA SER A 141 2.86 20.18 -26.18
C SER A 141 1.84 19.10 -25.84
N ALA A 142 2.28 18.03 -25.17
CA ALA A 142 1.41 16.92 -24.77
C ALA A 142 0.26 17.37 -23.85
N TYR A 143 0.55 18.25 -22.88
CA TYR A 143 -0.47 18.79 -21.98
C TYR A 143 -1.50 19.67 -22.71
N SER A 144 -1.04 20.57 -23.58
CA SER A 144 -1.93 21.46 -24.34
C SER A 144 -2.90 20.70 -25.25
N GLU A 145 -2.45 19.59 -25.83
CA GLU A 145 -3.28 18.78 -26.72
C GLU A 145 -4.28 17.89 -25.98
N LEU A 146 -3.90 17.34 -24.82
CA LEU A 146 -4.82 16.59 -23.95
C LEU A 146 -5.95 17.48 -23.43
N PHE A 147 -5.61 18.71 -23.04
CA PHE A 147 -6.58 19.71 -22.63
C PHE A 147 -7.51 20.06 -23.80
N ASN A 148 -6.96 20.45 -24.97
CA ASN A 148 -7.76 20.79 -26.15
C ASN A 148 -8.65 19.64 -26.67
N SER A 149 -8.18 18.39 -26.58
CA SER A 149 -8.93 17.19 -26.98
C SER A 149 -10.14 16.92 -26.06
N SER A 150 -9.98 17.13 -24.74
CA SER A 150 -11.08 17.03 -23.78
C SER A 150 -12.14 18.12 -23.99
N PHE A 151 -11.74 19.34 -24.33
CA PHE A 151 -12.67 20.43 -24.64
C PHE A 151 -13.42 20.24 -25.97
N ARG A 152 -12.80 19.65 -26.99
CA ARG A 152 -13.50 19.33 -28.26
C ARG A 152 -14.65 18.35 -28.07
N LYS A 153 -14.53 17.39 -27.15
CA LYS A 153 -15.64 16.48 -26.81
C LYS A 153 -16.78 17.19 -26.08
N LEU A 154 -16.48 18.19 -25.23
CA LEU A 154 -17.49 19.01 -24.56
C LEU A 154 -18.21 19.98 -25.52
N SER A 155 -17.51 20.57 -26.49
CA SER A 155 -18.14 21.43 -27.51
C SER A 155 -19.07 20.66 -28.45
N ILE A 156 -18.79 19.38 -28.74
CA ILE A 156 -19.70 18.55 -29.54
C ILE A 156 -20.98 18.25 -28.75
N CYS A 157 -20.92 18.00 -27.44
CA CYS A 157 -22.12 17.78 -26.62
C CYS A 157 -23.02 19.02 -26.45
N ILE A 158 -22.49 20.25 -26.50
CA ILE A 158 -23.31 21.47 -26.36
C ILE A 158 -24.09 21.75 -27.66
N ILE A 159 -23.58 21.35 -28.83
CA ILE A 159 -24.25 21.58 -30.11
C ILE A 159 -25.48 20.67 -30.28
N TYR A 160 -25.50 19.46 -29.70
CA TYR A 160 -26.62 18.51 -29.80
C TYR A 160 -27.73 18.70 -28.73
N LEU A 161 -27.70 19.77 -27.93
CA LEU A 161 -28.72 20.09 -26.92
C LEU A 161 -29.58 21.32 -27.26
N TYR A 162 -29.43 21.88 -28.47
CA TYR A 162 -30.14 23.06 -28.96
C TYR A 162 -30.81 22.87 -30.34
N GLU A 163 -31.19 21.64 -30.67
CA GLU A 163 -32.21 21.30 -31.69
C GLU A 163 -33.30 20.44 -31.03
#